data_AF-A0A7K3LFN5-F1
#
_entry.id   AF-A0A7K3LFN5-F1
#
_cell.length_a   1.000
_cell.length_b   1.000
_cell.length_c   1.000
_cell.angle_alpha   90.00
_cell.angle_beta   90.00
_cell.angle_gamma   90.00
#
_symmetry.space_group_name_H-M   'P 1'
#
loop_
_entity.id
_entity.type
_entity.pdbx_description
1 polymer ?
#
loop_
_entity_poly.entity_id
_entity_poly.type
_entity_poly.pdbx_seq_one_letter_code
_entity_poly.pdbx_strand_id
1 'polypeptide(L)'
;MTGRFNPPPGWPVAPGWLPPPDWQPDPSWPAAPAGWVFWVDEEAGEPATAGSAGKHPTQPGSPSAPVSRNLPLILGIVGVVVLIVLAGGVATFLPGRGNTASHSGGPVDQWTEVSKTLPSTPVDLPAGAGTRVVVNVDGAASHMNVTSIEKWASDVTKHDEEALVQKCWTYPRSYIQDRYLADTARVADLMGRSPQMAQAGPMWKTGQSGDSSLVAWAEAKSDYACPEIVFAEDGRVRDDVILYRARRYILREQHNPVNRNDTAGNYPLICELVPGNISNIHRANPDDMAMVSSSSSGWVVRAGDVEITMHQEPGITCIESAR
;
A
#
# COMPACT_ATOMS: atom_id res chain seq x y z
N MET A 1 -9.03 -5.56 -25.46
CA MET A 1 -10.49 -5.61 -25.17
C MET A 1 -11.01 -4.19 -25.28
N THR A 2 -12.06 -3.95 -26.07
CA THR A 2 -12.70 -2.63 -26.27
C THR A 2 -13.86 -2.50 -25.28
N GLY A 3 -13.76 -1.56 -24.34
CA GLY A 3 -14.81 -1.29 -23.37
C GLY A 3 -15.93 -0.42 -23.96
N ARG A 4 -17.19 -0.76 -23.65
CA ARG A 4 -18.38 0.03 -24.01
C ARG A 4 -18.75 0.99 -22.87
N PHE A 5 -19.06 2.23 -23.23
CA PHE A 5 -19.58 3.20 -22.26
C PHE A 5 -21.03 2.88 -21.87
N ASN A 6 -21.30 2.82 -20.56
CA ASN A 6 -22.59 2.52 -19.95
C ASN A 6 -23.11 3.75 -19.19
N PRO A 7 -23.89 4.62 -19.85
CA PRO A 7 -24.35 5.87 -19.25
C PRO A 7 -25.37 5.64 -18.12
N PRO A 8 -25.29 6.39 -17.01
CA PRO A 8 -26.29 6.32 -15.93
C PRO A 8 -27.72 6.65 -16.39
N PRO A 9 -28.74 6.13 -15.70
CA PRO A 9 -30.14 6.45 -16.00
C PRO A 9 -30.42 7.95 -15.96
N GLY A 10 -31.02 8.49 -17.02
CA GLY A 10 -31.40 9.90 -17.13
C GLY A 10 -30.35 10.82 -17.77
N TRP A 11 -29.18 10.31 -18.17
CA TRP A 11 -28.19 11.09 -18.92
C TRP A 11 -28.59 11.22 -20.40
N PRO A 12 -28.48 12.41 -21.02
CA PRO A 12 -28.89 12.66 -22.40
C PRO A 12 -27.81 12.25 -23.41
N VAL A 13 -27.26 11.04 -23.30
CA VAL A 13 -26.25 10.51 -24.22
C VAL A 13 -26.80 9.34 -25.02
N ALA A 14 -26.47 9.29 -26.32
CA ALA A 14 -26.96 8.24 -27.21
C ALA A 14 -26.34 6.88 -26.85
N PRO A 15 -27.08 5.77 -27.00
CA PRO A 15 -26.53 4.43 -26.86
C PRO A 15 -25.34 4.22 -27.81
N GLY A 16 -24.21 3.73 -27.28
CA GLY A 16 -22.98 3.50 -28.07
C GLY A 16 -22.10 4.73 -28.26
N TRP A 17 -22.45 5.89 -27.71
CA TRP A 17 -21.57 7.05 -27.65
C TRP A 17 -20.39 6.82 -26.69
N LEU A 18 -19.21 7.33 -27.05
CA LEU A 18 -17.99 7.24 -26.25
C LEU A 18 -17.48 8.65 -25.88
N PRO A 19 -17.13 8.91 -24.61
CA PRO A 19 -16.57 10.19 -24.21
C PRO A 19 -15.17 10.43 -24.82
N PRO A 20 -14.89 11.64 -25.35
CA PRO A 20 -13.52 12.01 -25.69
C PRO A 20 -12.65 12.14 -24.42
N PRO A 21 -11.31 12.09 -24.54
CA PRO A 21 -10.39 11.99 -23.40
C PRO A 21 -10.54 13.04 -22.29
N ASP A 22 -10.98 14.26 -22.62
CA ASP A 22 -11.14 15.36 -21.66
C ASP A 22 -12.60 15.64 -21.27
N TRP A 23 -13.51 14.72 -21.58
CA TRP A 23 -14.94 14.91 -21.33
C TRP A 23 -15.28 14.75 -19.84
N GLN A 24 -16.12 15.65 -19.33
CA GLN A 24 -16.72 15.57 -18.01
C GLN A 24 -18.24 15.65 -18.11
N PRO A 25 -18.99 14.96 -17.24
CA PRO A 25 -20.43 15.07 -17.21
C PRO A 25 -20.84 16.50 -16.85
N ASP A 26 -21.85 17.00 -17.55
CA ASP A 26 -22.43 18.29 -17.24
C ASP A 26 -22.94 18.26 -15.78
N PRO A 27 -22.57 19.23 -14.93
CA PRO A 27 -23.02 19.27 -13.53
C PRO A 27 -24.54 19.31 -13.34
N SER A 28 -25.30 19.69 -14.39
CA SER A 28 -26.77 19.66 -14.38
C SER A 28 -27.36 18.26 -14.53
N TRP A 29 -26.56 17.24 -14.85
CA TRP A 29 -27.03 15.87 -15.01
C TRP A 29 -27.17 15.16 -13.66
N PRO A 30 -28.11 14.20 -13.54
CA PRO A 30 -28.25 13.42 -12.31
C PRO A 30 -26.95 12.70 -11.93
N ALA A 31 -26.63 12.63 -10.64
CA ALA A 31 -25.50 11.84 -10.18
C ALA A 31 -25.68 10.35 -10.53
N ALA A 32 -24.58 9.67 -10.83
CA ALA A 32 -24.61 8.22 -11.04
C ALA A 32 -25.02 7.50 -9.74
N PRO A 33 -25.82 6.43 -9.82
CA PRO A 33 -26.14 5.60 -8.65
C PRO A 33 -24.88 5.07 -7.96
N ALA A 34 -24.97 4.83 -6.65
CA ALA A 34 -23.89 4.20 -5.91
C ALA A 34 -23.54 2.83 -6.51
N GLY A 35 -22.26 2.60 -6.79
CA GLY A 35 -21.77 1.36 -7.40
C GLY A 35 -21.91 1.28 -8.92
N TRP A 36 -22.22 2.38 -9.61
CA TRP A 36 -22.36 2.38 -11.07
C TRP A 36 -21.03 2.14 -11.80
N VAL A 37 -21.08 1.28 -12.82
CA VAL A 37 -19.94 0.96 -13.68
C VAL A 37 -20.14 1.62 -15.05
N PHE A 38 -19.27 2.58 -15.38
CA PHE A 38 -19.34 3.34 -16.63
C PHE A 38 -18.75 2.60 -17.84
N TRP A 39 -17.92 1.58 -17.61
CA TRP A 39 -17.24 0.85 -18.67
C TRP A 39 -17.49 -0.64 -18.49
N VAL A 40 -18.14 -1.24 -19.48
CA VAL A 40 -18.46 -2.67 -19.48
C VAL A 40 -17.78 -3.33 -20.67
N ASP A 41 -17.26 -4.52 -20.46
CA ASP A 41 -16.65 -5.32 -21.53
C ASP A 41 -17.75 -5.90 -22.44
N GLU A 42 -17.55 -5.86 -23.76
CA GLU A 42 -18.55 -6.30 -24.75
C GLU A 42 -18.86 -7.81 -24.73
N GLU A 43 -18.11 -8.63 -24.00
CA GLU A 43 -18.40 -10.08 -23.86
C GLU A 43 -19.47 -10.42 -22.80
N ALA A 44 -20.09 -9.41 -22.17
CA ALA A 44 -21.18 -9.61 -21.22
C ALA A 44 -22.44 -8.77 -21.56
N GLY A 45 -23.05 -8.99 -22.74
CA GLY A 45 -24.49 -8.78 -22.92
C GLY A 45 -25.20 -10.10 -22.59
N GLU A 46 -26.20 -10.21 -21.71
CA GLU A 46 -27.51 -9.53 -21.70
C GLU A 46 -28.27 -9.84 -20.36
N PRO A 47 -29.52 -9.37 -20.12
CA PRO A 47 -29.88 -8.19 -19.34
C PRO A 47 -30.46 -8.49 -17.94
N ALA A 48 -30.22 -7.59 -16.97
CA ALA A 48 -31.10 -7.47 -15.80
C ALA A 48 -32.28 -6.54 -16.17
N THR A 49 -33.39 -7.15 -16.57
CA THR A 49 -34.68 -6.49 -16.76
C THR A 49 -35.16 -5.83 -15.46
N ALA A 50 -34.98 -4.52 -15.33
CA ALA A 50 -35.80 -3.71 -14.42
C ALA A 50 -37.09 -3.34 -15.17
N GLY A 51 -38.19 -3.95 -14.74
CA GLY A 51 -39.50 -3.81 -15.33
C GLY A 51 -39.99 -2.35 -15.45
N SER A 52 -40.57 -2.10 -16.61
CA SER A 52 -41.43 -0.98 -17.00
C SER A 52 -42.33 -0.44 -15.87
N ALA A 53 -42.32 0.88 -15.70
CA ALA A 53 -43.51 1.64 -15.35
C ALA A 53 -43.51 2.94 -16.15
N GLY A 54 -44.06 2.88 -17.35
CA GLY A 54 -44.34 4.02 -18.20
C GLY A 54 -45.33 5.00 -17.57
N LYS A 55 -45.13 6.27 -17.87
CA LYS A 55 -46.09 7.36 -17.66
C LYS A 55 -47.38 7.08 -18.45
N HIS A 56 -48.54 7.28 -17.82
CA HIS A 56 -49.73 7.84 -18.47
C HIS A 56 -50.56 8.67 -17.46
N PRO A 57 -51.35 9.66 -17.91
CA PRO A 57 -51.77 10.81 -17.11
C PRO A 57 -53.24 10.77 -16.64
N THR A 58 -53.53 11.67 -15.68
CA THR A 58 -54.81 12.34 -15.33
C THR A 58 -56.09 11.52 -14.96
N GLN A 59 -56.50 11.73 -13.69
CA GLN A 59 -57.77 11.52 -12.94
C GLN A 59 -59.07 11.88 -13.71
N PRO A 60 -60.34 11.41 -13.40
CA PRO A 60 -60.98 11.41 -12.07
C PRO A 60 -62.09 10.38 -11.69
N GLY A 61 -62.32 10.22 -10.38
CA GLY A 61 -63.52 9.56 -9.83
C GLY A 61 -63.44 9.16 -8.35
N SER A 62 -63.91 10.03 -7.45
CA SER A 62 -64.23 9.78 -6.02
C SER A 62 -65.41 8.78 -5.87
N PRO A 63 -65.90 8.43 -4.65
CA PRO A 63 -65.26 8.23 -3.35
C PRO A 63 -65.76 6.93 -2.64
N SER A 64 -65.13 6.49 -1.56
CA SER A 64 -65.85 6.03 -0.34
C SER A 64 -64.86 5.69 0.78
N ALA A 65 -65.20 6.19 1.96
CA ALA A 65 -64.42 6.18 3.19
C ALA A 65 -64.68 4.88 4.01
N PRO A 66 -64.50 4.91 5.34
CA PRO A 66 -63.31 4.56 6.10
C PRO A 66 -63.58 3.30 6.95
N VAL A 67 -62.70 2.95 7.90
CA VAL A 67 -62.94 2.17 9.16
C VAL A 67 -61.63 1.44 9.49
N SER A 68 -60.87 1.89 10.51
CA SER A 68 -60.87 1.38 11.90
C SER A 68 -60.26 -0.03 12.01
N ARG A 69 -59.59 -0.49 13.06
CA ARG A 69 -59.11 0.00 14.36
C ARG A 69 -58.36 -1.23 14.94
N ASN A 70 -57.33 -0.99 15.77
CA ASN A 70 -56.89 -1.83 16.89
C ASN A 70 -56.03 -3.12 16.66
N LEU A 71 -54.85 -3.08 17.32
CA LEU A 71 -53.96 -4.13 17.90
C LEU A 71 -54.74 -5.19 18.75
N PRO A 72 -54.19 -6.34 19.28
CA PRO A 72 -52.77 -6.75 19.49
C PRO A 72 -52.38 -8.27 19.48
N LEU A 73 -51.06 -8.53 19.73
CA LEU A 73 -50.41 -9.71 20.41
C LEU A 73 -50.43 -11.10 19.67
N ILE A 74 -49.31 -11.82 19.41
CA ILE A 74 -48.58 -12.71 20.35
C ILE A 74 -47.33 -13.41 19.71
N LEU A 75 -46.21 -13.34 20.47
CA LEU A 75 -45.08 -14.28 20.77
C LEU A 75 -44.09 -14.94 19.75
N GLY A 76 -42.80 -14.76 20.11
CA GLY A 76 -41.67 -15.71 19.99
C GLY A 76 -40.40 -15.05 19.42
N ILE A 77 -39.23 -14.92 20.05
CA ILE A 77 -38.53 -15.61 21.16
C ILE A 77 -37.53 -14.62 21.80
N VAL A 78 -37.41 -14.64 23.14
CA VAL A 78 -36.41 -13.90 23.93
C VAL A 78 -35.41 -14.88 24.55
N GLY A 79 -34.12 -14.50 24.48
CA GLY A 79 -33.18 -14.63 25.59
C GLY A 79 -32.36 -15.91 25.67
N VAL A 80 -31.02 -15.76 25.64
CA VAL A 80 -30.14 -16.10 26.78
C VAL A 80 -28.85 -15.27 26.65
N VAL A 81 -28.68 -14.31 27.56
CA VAL A 81 -27.39 -13.76 28.00
C VAL A 81 -27.35 -14.00 29.50
N VAL A 82 -26.53 -14.94 29.99
CA VAL A 82 -26.06 -15.01 31.39
C VAL A 82 -24.75 -15.83 31.44
N LEU A 83 -23.63 -15.11 31.60
CA LEU A 83 -22.59 -15.29 32.64
C LEU A 83 -22.25 -16.70 33.13
N ILE A 84 -20.97 -17.09 33.02
CA ILE A 84 -20.29 -17.88 34.06
C ILE A 84 -18.91 -17.26 34.36
N VAL A 85 -18.84 -16.68 35.55
CA VAL A 85 -17.64 -16.29 36.30
C VAL A 85 -17.06 -17.53 36.99
N LEU A 86 -15.74 -17.66 36.89
CA LEU A 86 -14.78 -18.25 37.84
C LEU A 86 -15.33 -19.19 38.94
N ALA A 87 -14.89 -20.45 38.88
CA ALA A 87 -14.66 -21.26 40.07
C ALA A 87 -13.39 -22.10 39.88
N GLY A 88 -12.37 -21.83 40.68
CA GLY A 88 -11.17 -22.64 40.80
C GLY A 88 -11.45 -23.96 41.53
N GLY A 89 -10.60 -24.95 41.30
CA GLY A 89 -10.69 -26.25 41.96
C GLY A 89 -9.53 -27.19 41.62
N VAL A 90 -8.41 -26.99 42.32
CA VAL A 90 -7.47 -28.01 42.86
C VAL A 90 -7.14 -29.22 41.97
N ALA A 91 -5.94 -29.20 41.38
CA ALA A 91 -5.21 -30.43 41.04
C ALA A 91 -3.87 -30.43 41.78
N THR A 92 -3.75 -31.38 42.70
CA THR A 92 -2.59 -31.67 43.53
C THR A 92 -1.40 -32.12 42.69
N PHE A 93 -0.28 -31.40 42.75
CA PHE A 93 1.01 -31.84 42.25
C PHE A 93 1.85 -32.44 43.38
N LEU A 94 2.37 -33.65 43.16
CA LEU A 94 3.49 -34.23 43.91
C LEU A 94 4.68 -34.48 42.95
N PRO A 95 5.92 -34.54 43.47
CA PRO A 95 7.11 -34.09 42.75
C PRO A 95 7.90 -35.23 42.08
N GLY A 96 8.44 -34.94 40.90
CA GLY A 96 9.37 -35.79 40.16
C GLY A 96 10.68 -35.08 39.83
N ARG A 97 11.73 -35.45 40.56
CA ARG A 97 13.16 -35.11 40.50
C ARG A 97 13.81 -34.81 39.13
N GLY A 98 14.73 -33.85 39.16
CA GLY A 98 16.05 -33.86 38.48
C GLY A 98 16.04 -33.36 37.02
N ASN A 99 16.92 -32.47 36.54
CA ASN A 99 18.26 -32.10 37.00
C ASN A 99 18.57 -30.63 36.71
N THR A 100 19.31 -30.06 37.65
CA THR A 100 20.08 -28.82 37.61
C THR A 100 21.06 -28.75 36.44
N ALA A 101 21.10 -27.60 35.76
CA ALA A 101 22.35 -26.94 35.40
C ALA A 101 22.13 -25.43 35.46
N SER A 102 22.50 -24.84 36.61
CA SER A 102 22.79 -23.42 36.73
C SER A 102 23.92 -23.04 35.79
N HIS A 103 23.83 -21.90 35.10
CA HIS A 103 24.99 -21.02 34.90
C HIS A 103 24.57 -19.59 35.23
N SER A 104 25.15 -19.12 36.32
CA SER A 104 25.11 -17.79 36.93
C SER A 104 25.60 -16.70 35.97
N GLY A 105 25.02 -15.51 36.11
CA GLY A 105 25.38 -14.33 35.33
C GLY A 105 26.59 -13.52 35.84
N GLY A 106 27.04 -12.64 34.95
CA GLY A 106 27.80 -11.40 35.19
C GLY A 106 29.30 -11.45 34.84
N PRO A 107 29.96 -10.33 34.45
CA PRO A 107 29.47 -9.01 34.03
C PRO A 107 30.01 -8.53 32.65
N VAL A 108 29.51 -7.36 32.21
CA VAL A 108 29.98 -6.55 31.08
C VAL A 108 31.44 -6.11 31.23
N ASP A 109 32.18 -6.18 30.10
CA ASP A 109 33.29 -5.34 29.64
C ASP A 109 34.34 -6.19 28.91
N GLN A 110 34.47 -5.99 27.60
CA GLN A 110 35.76 -5.81 26.90
C GLN A 110 35.57 -5.86 25.38
N TRP A 111 35.60 -4.69 24.77
CA TRP A 111 36.02 -4.54 23.39
C TRP A 111 37.45 -5.05 23.27
N THR A 112 37.62 -6.23 22.68
CA THR A 112 38.92 -6.68 22.18
C THR A 112 38.82 -6.86 20.68
N GLU A 113 39.57 -6.00 20.00
CA GLU A 113 39.90 -6.03 18.59
C GLU A 113 40.37 -7.45 18.20
N VAL A 114 39.57 -8.15 17.39
CA VAL A 114 40.01 -9.39 16.74
C VAL A 114 40.08 -9.13 15.25
N SER A 115 41.23 -8.61 14.81
CA SER A 115 41.73 -8.86 13.46
C SER A 115 41.94 -10.37 13.31
N LYS A 116 40.91 -11.07 12.84
CA LYS A 116 41.02 -12.45 12.34
C LYS A 116 40.99 -12.40 10.83
N THR A 117 42.15 -12.64 10.23
CA THR A 117 42.32 -13.11 8.86
C THR A 117 41.16 -14.01 8.45
N LEU A 118 40.30 -13.51 7.55
CA LEU A 118 39.28 -14.33 6.92
C LEU A 118 39.95 -15.35 5.99
N PRO A 119 39.56 -16.64 6.05
CA PRO A 119 39.82 -17.55 4.94
C PRO A 119 39.06 -17.02 3.71
N SER A 120 39.79 -16.85 2.60
CA SER A 120 39.25 -16.49 1.30
C SER A 120 38.43 -17.65 0.74
N THR A 121 37.16 -17.74 1.15
CA THR A 121 36.12 -18.40 0.36
C THR A 121 35.95 -17.62 -0.95
N PRO A 122 35.75 -18.28 -2.11
CA PRO A 122 35.33 -17.58 -3.32
C PRO A 122 34.02 -16.85 -3.00
N VAL A 123 33.99 -15.54 -3.22
CA VAL A 123 32.75 -14.78 -3.19
C VAL A 123 31.93 -15.29 -4.37
N ASP A 124 30.87 -16.06 -4.10
CA ASP A 124 29.84 -16.31 -5.11
C ASP A 124 29.38 -14.95 -5.61
N LEU A 125 29.63 -14.68 -6.89
CA LEU A 125 29.08 -13.50 -7.56
C LEU A 125 27.56 -13.52 -7.32
N PRO A 126 26.95 -12.39 -6.92
CA PRO A 126 25.51 -12.35 -6.72
C PRO A 126 24.81 -12.78 -8.01
N ALA A 127 23.70 -13.51 -7.87
CA ALA A 127 22.93 -14.00 -9.00
C ALA A 127 22.60 -12.81 -9.94
N GLY A 128 22.96 -12.94 -11.22
CA GLY A 128 22.66 -11.91 -12.23
C GLY A 128 23.70 -10.80 -12.40
N ALA A 129 24.81 -10.77 -11.65
CA ALA A 129 25.88 -9.78 -11.83
C ALA A 129 26.26 -9.58 -13.32
N GLY A 130 26.02 -8.37 -13.86
CA GLY A 130 26.25 -8.03 -15.27
C GLY A 130 25.04 -8.13 -16.21
N THR A 131 23.85 -8.47 -15.70
CA THR A 131 22.61 -8.39 -16.48
C THR A 131 22.23 -6.94 -16.73
N ARG A 132 21.98 -6.60 -17.99
CA ARG A 132 21.52 -5.25 -18.36
C ARG A 132 20.05 -5.09 -18.01
N VAL A 133 19.74 -4.13 -17.15
CA VAL A 133 18.37 -3.72 -16.87
C VAL A 133 17.94 -2.72 -17.95
N VAL A 134 16.87 -3.06 -18.67
CA VAL A 134 16.21 -2.16 -19.62
C VAL A 134 14.75 -2.05 -19.19
N VAL A 135 14.28 -0.81 -19.02
CA VAL A 135 12.90 -0.56 -18.60
C VAL A 135 12.04 -0.43 -19.82
N ASN A 136 11.03 -1.28 -19.93
CA ASN A 136 10.00 -1.14 -20.94
C ASN A 136 9.06 0.00 -20.54
N VAL A 137 9.08 1.08 -21.31
CA VAL A 137 8.26 2.28 -21.09
C VAL A 137 7.13 2.42 -22.11
N ASP A 138 6.88 1.38 -22.92
CA ASP A 138 5.81 1.40 -23.91
C ASP A 138 4.46 1.62 -23.23
N GLY A 139 3.74 2.66 -23.63
CA GLY A 139 2.50 3.10 -22.98
C GLY A 139 2.66 3.90 -21.69
N ALA A 140 3.88 4.02 -21.14
CA ALA A 140 4.19 4.86 -19.98
C ALA A 140 4.93 6.17 -20.35
N ALA A 141 5.61 6.19 -21.50
CA ALA A 141 6.55 7.25 -21.88
C ALA A 141 5.96 8.68 -21.88
N SER A 142 4.67 8.84 -22.19
CA SER A 142 3.98 10.14 -22.14
C SER A 142 3.62 10.62 -20.73
N HIS A 143 3.73 9.75 -19.73
CA HIS A 143 3.29 9.99 -18.34
C HIS A 143 4.46 10.08 -17.35
N MET A 144 5.68 9.81 -17.80
CA MET A 144 6.88 9.82 -16.96
C MET A 144 8.09 10.40 -17.68
N ASN A 145 9.06 10.86 -16.91
CA ASN A 145 10.36 11.22 -17.43
C ASN A 145 11.15 9.94 -17.76
N VAL A 146 11.15 9.54 -19.04
CA VAL A 146 11.83 8.31 -19.50
C VAL A 146 13.32 8.34 -19.17
N THR A 147 13.99 9.47 -19.39
CA THR A 147 15.41 9.63 -19.07
C THR A 147 15.69 9.46 -17.57
N SER A 148 14.75 9.83 -16.71
CA SER A 148 14.86 9.66 -15.26
C SER A 148 14.95 8.19 -14.85
N ILE A 149 14.05 7.34 -15.36
CA ILE A 149 14.04 5.91 -15.04
C ILE A 149 15.16 5.13 -15.75
N GLU A 150 15.59 5.58 -16.94
CA GLU A 150 16.74 5.00 -17.64
C GLU A 150 18.06 5.23 -16.89
N LYS A 151 18.22 6.38 -16.23
CA LYS A 151 19.38 6.62 -15.35
C LYS A 151 19.41 5.63 -14.19
N TRP A 152 18.27 5.38 -13.54
CA TRP A 152 18.15 4.36 -12.50
C TRP A 152 18.54 2.97 -13.03
N ALA A 153 17.98 2.55 -14.16
CA ALA A 153 18.29 1.25 -14.76
C ALA A 153 19.78 1.12 -15.13
N SER A 154 20.40 2.21 -15.60
CA SER A 154 21.84 2.25 -15.87
C SER A 154 22.68 2.07 -14.61
N ASP A 155 22.29 2.68 -13.49
CA ASP A 155 23.06 2.59 -12.24
C ASP A 155 22.89 1.21 -11.58
N VAL A 156 21.70 0.61 -11.69
CA VAL A 156 21.47 -0.80 -11.31
C VAL A 156 22.30 -1.75 -12.17
N THR A 157 22.33 -1.56 -13.50
CA THR A 157 23.15 -2.37 -14.42
C THR A 157 24.63 -2.31 -14.08
N LYS A 158 25.13 -1.15 -13.63
CA LYS A 158 26.52 -0.95 -13.22
C LYS A 158 26.82 -1.49 -11.81
N HIS A 159 25.80 -1.88 -11.06
CA HIS A 159 25.89 -2.16 -9.63
C HIS A 159 26.51 -0.98 -8.84
N ASP A 160 26.18 0.27 -9.22
CA ASP A 160 26.70 1.47 -8.56
C ASP A 160 25.88 1.78 -7.29
N GLU A 161 26.15 1.00 -6.23
CA GLU A 161 25.42 1.08 -4.97
C GLU A 161 25.45 2.49 -4.36
N GLU A 162 26.60 3.15 -4.32
CA GLU A 162 26.72 4.47 -3.70
C GLU A 162 25.92 5.53 -4.46
N ALA A 163 25.94 5.50 -5.80
CA ALA A 163 25.10 6.39 -6.60
C ALA A 163 23.60 6.10 -6.37
N LEU A 164 23.21 4.83 -6.28
CA LEU A 164 21.83 4.44 -6.03
C LEU A 164 21.36 4.89 -4.63
N VAL A 165 22.17 4.68 -3.59
CA VAL A 165 21.86 5.10 -2.22
C VAL A 165 21.75 6.63 -2.14
N GLN A 166 22.65 7.35 -2.81
CA GLN A 166 22.61 8.82 -2.82
C GLN A 166 21.37 9.37 -3.54
N LYS A 167 21.00 8.79 -4.69
CA LYS A 167 19.91 9.30 -5.54
C LYS A 167 18.54 8.80 -5.09
N CYS A 168 18.45 7.55 -4.64
CA CYS A 168 17.24 6.93 -4.05
C CYS A 168 17.21 7.07 -2.53
N TRP A 169 17.55 8.25 -2.04
CA TRP A 169 17.58 8.59 -0.61
C TRP A 169 16.23 8.42 0.10
N THR A 170 15.14 8.24 -0.64
CA THR A 170 13.80 7.94 -0.12
C THR A 170 13.66 6.50 0.40
N TYR A 171 14.62 5.62 0.10
CA TYR A 171 14.72 4.24 0.56
C TYR A 171 15.98 4.02 1.44
N PRO A 172 15.97 3.04 2.35
CA PRO A 172 17.17 2.66 3.10
C PRO A 172 18.18 1.92 2.22
N ARG A 173 19.47 1.95 2.59
CA ARG A 173 20.53 1.23 1.86
C ARG A 173 20.25 -0.28 1.74
N SER A 174 19.70 -0.91 2.78
CA SER A 174 19.32 -2.33 2.78
C SER A 174 18.33 -2.66 1.65
N TYR A 175 17.38 -1.76 1.40
CA TYR A 175 16.42 -1.91 0.31
C TYR A 175 17.11 -1.87 -1.06
N ILE A 176 18.04 -0.93 -1.27
CA ILE A 176 18.80 -0.83 -2.53
C ILE A 176 19.60 -2.11 -2.79
N GLN A 177 20.31 -2.60 -1.77
CA GLN A 177 21.07 -3.84 -1.85
C GLN A 177 20.16 -5.03 -2.20
N ASP A 178 19.06 -5.21 -1.48
CA ASP A 178 18.19 -6.37 -1.61
C ASP A 178 17.26 -6.35 -2.83
N ARG A 179 16.78 -5.17 -3.24
CA ARG A 179 15.73 -5.04 -4.27
C ARG A 179 16.27 -4.61 -5.62
N TYR A 180 17.38 -3.89 -5.66
CA TYR A 180 17.98 -3.46 -6.92
C TYR A 180 19.19 -4.32 -7.30
N LEU A 181 20.03 -4.70 -6.33
CA LEU A 181 21.38 -5.23 -6.64
C LEU A 181 21.55 -6.73 -6.40
N ALA A 182 20.78 -7.34 -5.50
CA ALA A 182 20.94 -8.75 -5.13
C ALA A 182 20.62 -9.73 -6.27
N ASP A 183 19.62 -9.40 -7.09
CA ASP A 183 19.24 -10.20 -8.27
C ASP A 183 18.81 -9.27 -9.42
N THR A 184 19.81 -8.76 -10.15
CA THR A 184 19.56 -7.83 -11.27
C THR A 184 18.88 -8.51 -12.47
N ALA A 185 18.98 -9.83 -12.60
CA ALA A 185 18.28 -10.58 -13.65
C ALA A 185 16.77 -10.59 -13.39
N ARG A 186 16.35 -10.81 -12.14
CA ARG A 186 14.95 -10.70 -11.71
C ARG A 186 14.41 -9.28 -11.89
N VAL A 187 15.21 -8.27 -11.55
CA VAL A 187 14.83 -6.86 -11.80
C VAL A 187 14.68 -6.58 -13.30
N ALA A 188 15.60 -7.08 -14.14
CA ALA A 188 15.50 -6.92 -15.58
C ALA A 188 14.26 -7.61 -16.17
N ASP A 189 13.91 -8.82 -15.70
CA ASP A 189 12.68 -9.51 -16.12
C ASP A 189 11.42 -8.71 -15.74
N LEU A 190 11.34 -8.22 -14.50
CA LEU A 190 10.21 -7.43 -14.01
C LEU A 190 10.06 -6.12 -14.79
N MET A 191 11.13 -5.34 -14.93
CA MET A 191 11.08 -4.03 -15.59
C MET A 191 10.98 -4.12 -17.11
N GLY A 192 11.27 -5.28 -17.70
CA GLY A 192 11.06 -5.55 -19.12
C GLY A 192 9.60 -5.81 -19.51
N ARG A 193 8.71 -6.02 -18.53
CA ARG A 193 7.27 -6.24 -18.78
C ARG A 193 6.59 -4.98 -19.31
N SER A 194 5.48 -5.13 -20.02
CA SER A 194 4.67 -3.96 -20.39
C SER A 194 4.06 -3.33 -19.13
N PRO A 195 4.24 -2.02 -18.90
CA PRO A 195 3.66 -1.36 -17.75
C PRO A 195 2.14 -1.23 -17.88
N GLN A 196 1.48 -1.20 -16.72
CA GLN A 196 0.07 -0.85 -16.56
C GLN A 196 0.00 0.53 -15.90
N MET A 197 -0.87 1.41 -16.39
CA MET A 197 -1.11 2.70 -15.73
C MET A 197 -2.07 2.48 -14.55
N ALA A 198 -1.51 2.44 -13.34
CA ALA A 198 -2.30 2.34 -12.12
C ALA A 198 -2.65 3.75 -11.59
N GLN A 199 -3.58 3.80 -10.63
CA GLN A 199 -3.97 5.05 -9.96
C GLN A 199 -2.76 5.81 -9.39
N ALA A 200 -1.75 5.07 -8.92
CA ALA A 200 -0.58 5.59 -8.23
C ALA A 200 0.64 5.89 -9.12
N GLY A 201 0.65 5.39 -10.36
CA GLY A 201 1.84 5.43 -11.21
C GLY A 201 1.88 4.31 -12.25
N PRO A 202 2.86 4.35 -13.18
CA PRO A 202 3.19 3.21 -14.00
C PRO A 202 3.66 2.04 -13.12
N MET A 203 3.11 0.86 -13.39
CA MET A 203 3.36 -0.35 -12.63
C MET A 203 3.74 -1.52 -13.54
N TRP A 204 4.79 -2.23 -13.21
CA TRP A 204 5.24 -3.46 -13.87
C TRP A 204 4.86 -4.66 -13.00
N LYS A 205 4.46 -5.76 -13.63
CA LYS A 205 4.10 -7.02 -12.95
C LYS A 205 4.54 -8.23 -13.76
N THR A 206 5.06 -9.26 -13.10
CA THR A 206 5.33 -10.57 -13.75
C THR A 206 4.12 -11.50 -13.79
N GLY A 207 3.04 -11.16 -13.07
CA GLY A 207 1.76 -11.88 -13.05
C GLY A 207 0.78 -11.24 -12.07
N GLN A 208 -0.42 -11.83 -11.88
CA GLN A 208 -1.40 -11.28 -10.93
C GLN A 208 -0.91 -11.30 -9.47
N SER A 209 -0.18 -12.35 -9.09
CA SER A 209 0.43 -12.53 -7.77
C SER A 209 1.95 -12.59 -7.85
N GLY A 210 2.52 -12.03 -8.92
CA GLY A 210 3.96 -12.01 -9.16
C GLY A 210 4.64 -10.79 -8.55
N ASP A 211 5.91 -10.64 -8.88
CA ASP A 211 6.69 -9.44 -8.55
C ASP A 211 6.03 -8.21 -9.14
N SER A 212 6.15 -7.10 -8.43
CA SER A 212 5.62 -5.82 -8.86
C SER A 212 6.63 -4.71 -8.64
N SER A 213 6.62 -3.73 -9.55
CA SER A 213 7.37 -2.49 -9.42
C SER A 213 6.42 -1.34 -9.69
N LEU A 214 6.37 -0.36 -8.80
CA LEU A 214 5.59 0.86 -8.96
C LEU A 214 6.53 2.06 -8.95
N VAL A 215 6.40 2.94 -9.93
CA VAL A 215 6.99 4.28 -9.85
C VAL A 215 5.88 5.26 -9.53
N ALA A 216 5.82 5.73 -8.28
CA ALA A 216 4.80 6.70 -7.87
C ALA A 216 4.82 7.96 -8.76
N TRP A 217 3.69 8.62 -8.98
CA TRP A 217 3.63 9.79 -9.87
C TRP A 217 4.63 10.91 -9.51
N ALA A 218 4.92 11.11 -8.22
CA ALA A 218 5.93 12.05 -7.75
C ALA A 218 7.35 11.67 -8.22
N GLU A 219 7.68 10.37 -8.17
CA GLU A 219 8.94 9.82 -8.66
C GLU A 219 9.00 9.82 -10.20
N ALA A 220 7.89 9.49 -10.87
CA ALA A 220 7.80 9.42 -12.32
C ALA A 220 8.11 10.76 -13.00
N LYS A 221 7.86 11.88 -12.32
CA LYS A 221 8.12 13.24 -12.80
C LYS A 221 9.46 13.80 -12.32
N SER A 222 10.18 13.11 -11.46
CA SER A 222 11.45 13.58 -10.90
C SER A 222 12.59 13.46 -11.93
N ASP A 223 13.73 14.08 -11.62
CA ASP A 223 14.96 13.97 -12.44
C ASP A 223 15.68 12.61 -12.28
N TYR A 224 15.30 11.85 -11.25
CA TYR A 224 15.79 10.50 -10.99
C TYR A 224 14.74 9.67 -10.24
N ALA A 225 14.09 8.73 -10.93
CA ALA A 225 12.99 7.93 -10.43
C ALA A 225 13.51 6.72 -9.66
N CYS A 226 12.92 6.45 -8.49
CA CYS A 226 13.26 5.30 -7.65
C CYS A 226 12.05 4.35 -7.50
N PRO A 227 11.98 3.26 -8.29
CA PRO A 227 10.85 2.35 -8.27
C PRO A 227 10.71 1.60 -6.94
N GLU A 228 9.50 1.50 -6.42
CA GLU A 228 9.20 0.56 -5.35
C GLU A 228 8.93 -0.83 -5.93
N ILE A 229 9.88 -1.74 -5.73
CA ILE A 229 9.78 -3.16 -6.00
C ILE A 229 9.27 -3.91 -4.76
N VAL A 230 8.24 -4.73 -4.96
CA VAL A 230 7.72 -5.72 -4.02
C VAL A 230 7.78 -7.09 -4.71
N PHE A 231 8.52 -8.02 -4.12
CA PHE A 231 8.63 -9.38 -4.63
C PHE A 231 7.45 -10.23 -4.18
N ALA A 232 7.09 -11.24 -4.98
CA ALA A 232 5.94 -12.10 -4.77
C ALA A 232 5.96 -12.77 -3.38
N GLU A 233 7.14 -13.19 -2.90
CA GLU A 233 7.32 -13.81 -1.59
C GLU A 233 7.09 -12.85 -0.42
N ASP A 234 7.31 -11.54 -0.61
CA ASP A 234 7.01 -10.56 0.43
C ASP A 234 5.49 -10.30 0.48
N GLY A 235 4.86 -10.19 -0.70
CA GLY A 235 3.45 -9.87 -0.86
C GLY A 235 3.04 -8.47 -0.38
N ARG A 236 3.97 -7.68 0.17
CA ARG A 236 3.76 -6.34 0.71
C ARG A 236 5.08 -5.56 0.80
N VAL A 237 4.99 -4.26 1.11
CA VAL A 237 6.13 -3.42 1.42
C VAL A 237 6.89 -3.97 2.64
N ARG A 238 8.23 -3.97 2.57
CA ARG A 238 9.12 -4.46 3.63
C ARG A 238 9.12 -3.56 4.86
N ASP A 239 9.32 -4.18 6.02
CA ASP A 239 9.30 -3.50 7.31
C ASP A 239 10.41 -2.46 7.49
N ASP A 240 11.59 -2.67 6.89
CA ASP A 240 12.69 -1.70 6.91
C ASP A 240 12.36 -0.42 6.13
N VAL A 241 11.62 -0.53 5.02
CA VAL A 241 11.12 0.61 4.27
C VAL A 241 10.07 1.39 5.09
N ILE A 242 9.18 0.69 5.80
CA ILE A 242 8.20 1.31 6.70
C ILE A 242 8.90 2.11 7.81
N LEU A 243 9.86 1.48 8.50
CA LEU A 243 10.65 2.13 9.54
C LEU A 243 11.41 3.35 8.99
N TYR A 244 12.02 3.22 7.82
CA TYR A 244 12.76 4.31 7.19
C TYR A 244 11.84 5.48 6.79
N ARG A 245 10.61 5.21 6.31
CA ARG A 245 9.62 6.25 6.00
C ARG A 245 9.17 6.99 7.26
N ALA A 246 8.90 6.28 8.35
CA ALA A 246 8.61 6.91 9.65
C ALA A 246 9.81 7.75 10.13
N ARG A 247 11.04 7.26 9.97
CA ARG A 247 12.26 7.99 10.33
C ARG A 247 12.38 9.30 9.55
N ARG A 248 12.17 9.25 8.24
CA ARG A 248 12.15 10.44 7.37
C ARG A 248 11.12 11.46 7.83
N TYR A 249 9.91 10.99 8.14
CA TYR A 249 8.86 11.87 8.65
C TYR A 249 9.28 12.56 9.95
N ILE A 250 9.76 11.82 10.95
CA ILE A 250 10.24 12.38 12.22
C ILE A 250 11.32 13.43 11.99
N LEU A 251 12.34 13.09 11.20
CA LEU A 251 13.46 13.98 10.88
C LEU A 251 13.01 15.27 10.19
N ARG A 252 12.05 15.17 9.27
CA ARG A 252 11.46 16.33 8.59
C ARG A 252 10.73 17.25 9.57
N GLU A 253 9.89 16.70 10.44
CA GLU A 253 9.14 17.47 11.45
C GLU A 253 10.07 18.09 12.51
N GLN A 254 11.26 17.50 12.72
CA GLN A 254 12.31 18.04 13.60
C GLN A 254 13.28 19.00 12.88
N HIS A 255 12.95 19.44 11.67
CA HIS A 255 13.77 20.36 10.86
C HIS A 255 15.18 19.83 10.51
N ASN A 256 15.36 18.50 10.48
CA ASN A 256 16.60 17.85 10.09
C ASN A 256 16.35 16.77 9.02
N PRO A 257 15.76 17.12 7.87
CA PRO A 257 15.37 16.15 6.86
C PRO A 257 16.59 15.40 6.28
N VAL A 258 16.40 14.13 5.92
CA VAL A 258 17.45 13.29 5.31
C VAL A 258 18.01 13.89 4.01
N ASN A 259 17.19 14.68 3.32
CA ASN A 259 17.54 15.40 2.11
C ASN A 259 16.81 16.75 2.11
N ARG A 260 17.46 17.82 1.63
CA ARG A 260 16.83 19.14 1.52
C ARG A 260 15.53 19.15 0.70
N ASN A 261 15.35 18.19 -0.22
CA ASN A 261 14.16 18.07 -1.06
C ASN A 261 13.03 17.30 -0.37
N ASP A 262 13.27 16.72 0.81
CA ASP A 262 12.28 16.01 1.61
C ASP A 262 11.28 16.98 2.26
N THR A 263 10.33 17.44 1.46
CA THR A 263 9.28 18.36 1.86
C THR A 263 7.92 17.69 1.71
N ALA A 264 6.93 18.15 2.46
CA ALA A 264 5.56 17.62 2.34
C ALA A 264 4.96 17.79 0.93
N GLY A 265 5.38 18.83 0.20
CA GLY A 265 4.91 19.07 -1.17
C GLY A 265 5.55 18.14 -2.21
N ASN A 266 6.83 17.80 -2.05
CA ASN A 266 7.52 16.90 -2.98
C ASN A 266 7.30 15.42 -2.64
N TYR A 267 7.27 15.11 -1.34
CA TYR A 267 7.17 13.77 -0.78
C TYR A 267 6.14 13.77 0.35
N PRO A 268 4.84 13.77 0.04
CA PRO A 268 3.80 13.65 1.05
C PRO A 268 3.99 12.30 1.77
N LEU A 269 4.00 12.34 3.09
CA LEU A 269 4.14 11.14 3.93
C LEU A 269 2.94 10.98 4.86
N ILE A 270 1.98 11.90 4.86
CA ILE A 270 0.74 11.81 5.65
C ILE A 270 -0.34 11.20 4.77
N CYS A 271 -1.17 10.33 5.35
CA CYS A 271 -2.29 9.70 4.65
C CYS A 271 -3.31 10.74 4.19
N GLU A 272 -3.74 10.65 2.93
CA GLU A 272 -4.71 11.57 2.33
C GLU A 272 -6.15 11.06 2.52
N LEU A 273 -6.35 9.74 2.41
CA LEU A 273 -7.65 9.09 2.48
C LEU A 273 -8.07 8.78 3.92
N VAL A 274 -7.09 8.45 4.77
CA VAL A 274 -7.31 8.13 6.19
C VAL A 274 -6.43 8.98 7.11
N PRO A 275 -6.58 10.32 7.12
CA PRO A 275 -5.80 11.16 8.02
C PRO A 275 -6.29 11.00 9.47
N GLY A 276 -5.34 10.83 10.38
CA GLY A 276 -5.55 10.83 11.82
C GLY A 276 -4.82 11.98 12.52
N ASN A 277 -4.95 12.05 13.84
CA ASN A 277 -4.29 13.09 14.63
C ASN A 277 -2.79 12.80 14.78
N ILE A 278 -1.95 13.79 14.50
CA ILE A 278 -0.50 13.72 14.69
C ILE A 278 -0.13 14.64 15.85
N SER A 279 0.37 14.05 16.92
CA SER A 279 0.78 14.73 18.13
C SER A 279 2.14 14.20 18.61
N ASN A 280 2.83 14.97 19.44
CA ASN A 280 4.11 14.60 20.07
C ASN A 280 5.26 14.23 19.12
N ILE A 281 5.15 14.43 17.80
CA ILE A 281 6.17 14.01 16.83
C ILE A 281 7.56 14.64 17.08
N HIS A 282 7.59 15.87 17.63
CA HIS A 282 8.82 16.54 18.05
C HIS A 282 9.58 15.81 19.17
N ARG A 283 8.93 14.88 19.89
CA ARG A 283 9.53 14.02 20.93
C ARG A 283 9.95 12.64 20.43
N ALA A 284 9.58 12.26 19.21
CA ALA A 284 9.93 10.96 18.66
C ALA A 284 11.45 10.84 18.49
N ASN A 285 12.01 9.65 18.74
CA ASN A 285 13.43 9.40 18.56
C ASN A 285 13.68 8.65 17.23
N PRO A 286 14.27 9.29 16.19
CA PRO A 286 14.51 8.65 14.90
C PRO A 286 15.63 7.60 14.92
N ASP A 287 16.37 7.48 16.04
CA ASP A 287 17.47 6.51 16.20
C ASP A 287 17.12 5.40 17.22
N ASP A 288 15.98 5.49 17.91
CA ASP A 288 15.37 4.39 18.69
C ASP A 288 13.99 4.08 18.12
N MET A 289 13.96 3.26 17.06
CA MET A 289 12.73 2.89 16.38
C MET A 289 12.56 1.36 16.33
N ALA A 290 11.33 0.89 16.53
CA ALA A 290 11.00 -0.52 16.43
C ALA A 290 9.58 -0.71 15.89
N MET A 291 9.38 -1.77 15.10
CA MET A 291 8.06 -2.19 14.68
C MET A 291 7.34 -2.89 15.84
N VAL A 292 6.20 -2.34 16.25
CA VAL A 292 5.37 -2.89 17.33
C VAL A 292 4.43 -3.94 16.79
N SER A 293 3.78 -3.65 15.66
CA SER A 293 2.90 -4.57 14.95
C SER A 293 2.85 -4.24 13.46
N SER A 294 2.48 -5.24 12.67
CA SER A 294 2.34 -5.13 11.22
C SER A 294 1.20 -6.02 10.74
N SER A 295 0.50 -5.58 9.72
CA SER A 295 -0.52 -6.32 8.98
C SER A 295 -0.29 -6.19 7.48
N SER A 296 -1.24 -6.64 6.66
CA SER A 296 -1.15 -6.50 5.20
C SER A 296 -1.24 -5.06 4.71
N SER A 297 -1.84 -4.15 5.48
CA SER A 297 -2.14 -2.78 5.05
C SER A 297 -1.90 -1.72 6.13
N GLY A 298 -1.30 -2.08 7.26
CA GLY A 298 -1.09 -1.15 8.36
C GLY A 298 0.01 -1.60 9.30
N TRP A 299 0.70 -0.63 9.89
CA TRP A 299 1.86 -0.83 10.76
C TRP A 299 1.79 0.11 11.96
N VAL A 300 2.38 -0.33 13.06
CA VAL A 300 2.60 0.51 14.24
C VAL A 300 4.09 0.54 14.53
N VAL A 301 4.67 1.73 14.54
CA VAL A 301 6.09 1.98 14.80
C VAL A 301 6.22 2.74 16.12
N ARG A 302 7.03 2.23 17.03
CA ARG A 302 7.47 2.96 18.23
C ARG A 302 8.74 3.72 17.89
N ALA A 303 8.80 5.01 18.22
CA ALA A 303 9.98 5.88 18.07
C ALA A 303 10.24 6.62 19.40
N GLY A 304 11.08 6.03 20.26
CA GLY A 304 11.17 6.44 21.67
C GLY A 304 9.84 6.22 22.41
N ASP A 305 9.25 7.31 22.91
CA ASP A 305 7.96 7.33 23.61
C ASP A 305 6.75 7.54 22.69
N VAL A 306 6.98 7.76 21.39
CA VAL A 306 5.91 8.07 20.42
C VAL A 306 5.52 6.82 19.65
N GLU A 307 4.22 6.57 19.53
CA GLU A 307 3.66 5.53 18.67
C GLU A 307 3.13 6.18 17.38
N ILE A 308 3.58 5.67 16.24
CA ILE A 308 3.22 6.12 14.90
C ILE A 308 2.44 5.01 14.21
N THR A 309 1.19 5.29 13.86
CA THR A 309 0.36 4.39 13.05
C THR A 309 0.53 4.74 11.59
N MET A 310 0.77 3.74 10.75
CA MET A 310 0.95 3.87 9.32
C MET A 310 -0.05 3.01 8.57
N HIS A 311 -0.44 3.47 7.38
CA HIS A 311 -1.44 2.81 6.54
C HIS A 311 -0.95 2.68 5.10
N GLN A 312 -1.46 1.68 4.39
CA GLN A 312 -1.26 1.53 2.95
C GLN A 312 -2.38 2.25 2.20
N GLU A 313 -2.05 3.32 1.50
CA GLU A 313 -2.90 3.94 0.50
C GLU A 313 -2.46 3.53 -0.92
N PRO A 314 -3.28 3.74 -1.96
CA PRO A 314 -2.86 3.48 -3.33
C PRO A 314 -1.56 4.22 -3.66
N GLY A 315 -0.47 3.47 -3.79
CA GLY A 315 0.82 3.99 -4.22
C GLY A 315 1.78 4.48 -3.15
N ILE A 316 1.36 4.47 -1.89
CA ILE A 316 2.21 4.94 -0.80
C ILE A 316 1.83 4.30 0.53
N THR A 317 2.84 3.98 1.34
CA THR A 317 2.64 3.75 2.77
C THR A 317 2.83 5.07 3.50
N CYS A 318 1.81 5.52 4.21
CA CYS A 318 1.72 6.86 4.78
C CYS A 318 1.52 6.81 6.30
N ILE A 319 1.75 7.95 6.95
CA ILE A 319 1.55 8.20 8.38
C ILE A 319 0.08 8.57 8.57
N GLU A 320 -0.67 7.71 9.27
CA GLU A 320 -2.06 7.94 9.63
C GLU A 320 -2.13 8.82 10.88
N SER A 321 -1.44 8.44 11.96
CA SER A 321 -1.48 9.15 13.24
C SER A 321 -0.18 9.01 14.05
N ALA A 322 0.01 9.89 15.03
CA ALA A 322 1.12 9.80 15.99
C ALA A 322 0.71 10.30 17.37
N ARG A 323 1.14 9.61 18.44
CA ARG A 323 0.78 9.94 19.82
C ARG A 323 1.86 9.58 20.83
#